data_AF-A0A2G5WNF2-F1
#
_entry.id   AF-A0A2G5WNF2-F1
#
_cell.length_a   1.000
_cell.length_b   1.000
_cell.length_c   1.000
_cell.angle_alpha   90.00
_cell.angle_beta   90.00
_cell.angle_gamma   90.00
#
_symmetry.space_group_name_H-M   'P 1'
#
loop_
_entity.id
_entity.type
_entity.pdbx_description
1 polymer ?
#
loop_
_entity_poly.entity_id
_entity_poly.type
_entity_poly.pdbx_seq_one_letter_code
_entity_poly.pdbx_strand_id
1 'polypeptide(L)'
;MKYGSILKACRERKGWNQEEMAFHLHVNQSDISKYENNVKEPALSLFQKWATLTGSQDVLVAFICGMDGVSILTNILSTMGTSIIGGFVSFLL
;
A
#
# COMPACT_ATOMS: atom_id res chain seq x y z
N MET A 1 -16.00 0.60 0.40
CA MET A 1 -14.62 0.08 0.45
C MET A 1 -13.81 0.88 1.47
N LYS A 2 -12.99 0.24 2.31
CA LYS A 2 -12.06 0.95 3.21
C LYS A 2 -10.72 1.16 2.50
N TYR A 3 -10.62 2.14 1.61
CA TYR A 3 -9.38 2.45 0.89
C TYR A 3 -8.27 2.95 1.84
N GLY A 4 -8.64 3.57 2.96
CA GLY A 4 -7.67 4.06 3.96
C GLY A 4 -6.77 2.96 4.53
N SER A 5 -7.32 1.78 4.82
CA SER A 5 -6.52 0.63 5.27
C SER A 5 -5.58 0.10 4.19
N ILE A 6 -5.95 0.23 2.91
CA ILE A 6 -5.10 -0.16 1.78
C ILE A 6 -3.92 0.80 1.66
N LEU A 7 -4.17 2.11 1.73
CA LEU A 7 -3.12 3.14 1.70
C LEU A 7 -2.12 2.98 2.85
N LYS A 8 -2.65 2.72 4.05
CA LYS A 8 -1.86 2.40 5.24
C LYS A 8 -0.96 1.19 5.01
N ALA A 9 -1.52 0.09 4.51
CA ALA A 9 -0.75 -1.11 4.22
C ALA A 9 0.35 -0.88 3.18
N CYS A 10 0.08 -0.09 2.14
CA CYS A 10 1.09 0.28 1.14
C CYS A 10 2.25 1.08 1.75
N ARG A 11 1.93 2.03 2.64
CA ARG A 11 2.95 2.83 3.36
C ARG A 11 3.77 1.97 4.32
N GLU A 12 3.12 1.15 5.14
CA GLU A 12 3.78 0.29 6.12
C GLU A 12 4.68 -0.75 5.44
N ARG A 13 4.24 -1.31 4.30
CA ARG A 13 5.08 -2.21 3.48
C ARG A 13 6.33 -1.51 2.95
N LYS A 14 6.26 -0.22 2.64
CA LYS A 14 7.42 0.57 2.24
C LYS A 14 8.39 0.85 3.41
N GLY A 15 7.97 0.58 4.65
CA GLY A 15 8.73 0.84 5.87
C GLY A 15 8.63 2.27 6.38
N TRP A 16 7.67 3.05 5.87
CA TRP A 16 7.51 4.46 6.25
C TRP A 16 6.49 4.66 7.35
N ASN A 17 6.75 5.60 8.25
CA ASN A 17 5.76 6.17 9.15
C ASN A 17 4.92 7.27 8.45
N GLN A 18 3.91 7.80 9.14
CA GLN A 18 3.01 8.80 8.53
C GLN A 18 3.68 10.15 8.24
N GLU A 19 4.71 10.55 9.00
CA GLU A 19 5.48 11.78 8.78
C GLU A 19 6.36 11.66 7.53
N GLU A 20 7.02 10.52 7.34
CA GLU A 20 7.84 10.24 6.15
C GLU A 20 6.97 10.23 4.88
N MET A 21 5.79 9.62 4.95
CA MET A 21 4.83 9.65 3.85
C MET A 21 4.35 11.07 3.53
N ALA A 22 4.04 11.85 4.58
CA ALA A 22 3.63 13.24 4.46
C ALA A 22 4.71 14.10 3.80
N PHE A 23 5.96 13.91 4.22
CA PHE A 23 7.14 14.55 3.65
C PHE A 23 7.27 14.27 2.14
N HIS A 24 7.18 13.01 1.72
CA HIS A 24 7.28 12.63 0.31
C HIS A 24 6.08 13.09 -0.55
N LEU A 25 4.89 13.22 0.04
CA LEU A 25 3.70 13.72 -0.65
C LEU A 25 3.56 15.25 -0.60
N HIS A 26 4.41 15.95 0.17
CA HIS A 26 4.29 17.38 0.45
C HIS A 26 2.91 17.76 1.02
N VAL A 27 2.44 16.97 1.99
CA VAL A 27 1.19 17.22 2.75
C VAL A 27 1.47 17.18 4.25
N ASN A 28 0.48 17.48 5.08
CA ASN A 28 0.63 17.35 6.52
C ASN A 28 0.47 15.89 6.96
N GLN A 29 1.16 15.47 8.03
CA GLN A 29 0.96 14.15 8.64
C GLN A 29 -0.51 13.92 9.05
N SER A 30 -1.21 14.97 9.48
CA SER A 30 -2.63 14.87 9.84
C SER A 30 -3.51 14.57 8.63
N ASP A 31 -3.12 14.97 7.41
CA ASP A 31 -3.82 14.57 6.18
C ASP A 31 -3.61 13.07 5.91
N ILE A 32 -2.38 12.56 6.06
CA ILE A 32 -2.07 11.12 5.96
C ILE A 32 -2.96 10.31 6.92
N SER A 33 -3.04 10.73 8.19
CA SER A 33 -3.91 10.08 9.17
C SER A 33 -5.39 10.12 8.77
N LYS A 34 -5.89 11.24 8.25
CA LYS A 34 -7.29 11.34 7.78
C LYS A 34 -7.56 10.43 6.58
N TYR A 35 -6.62 10.32 5.64
CA TYR A 35 -6.73 9.42 4.49
C TYR A 35 -6.78 7.95 4.95
N GLU A 36 -5.86 7.55 5.84
CA GLU A 36 -5.77 6.15 6.31
C GLU A 36 -6.97 5.72 7.17
N ASN A 37 -7.60 6.67 7.86
CA ASN A 37 -8.79 6.43 8.68
C ASN A 37 -10.11 6.63 7.91
N ASN A 38 -10.07 6.88 6.60
CA ASN A 38 -11.24 7.19 5.76
C ASN A 38 -12.04 8.42 6.23
N VAL A 39 -11.38 9.36 6.92
CA VAL A 39 -11.97 10.65 7.36
C VAL A 39 -11.98 11.66 6.22
N LYS A 40 -10.99 11.58 5.32
CA LYS A 40 -10.85 12.42 4.14
C LYS A 40 -10.54 11.51 2.96
N GLU A 41 -11.15 11.79 1.81
CA GLU A 41 -10.85 11.08 0.58
C GLU A 41 -9.67 11.77 -0.15
N PRO A 42 -8.63 11.02 -0.57
CA PRO A 42 -7.56 11.58 -1.36
C PRO A 42 -8.03 11.80 -2.81
N ALA A 43 -7.62 12.92 -3.41
CA ALA A 43 -7.80 13.08 -4.85
C ALA A 43 -7.05 11.97 -5.61
N LEU A 44 -7.56 11.57 -6.77
CA LEU A 44 -6.96 10.48 -7.56
C LEU A 44 -5.48 10.73 -7.89
N SER A 45 -5.11 11.98 -8.14
CA SER A 45 -3.71 12.39 -8.37
C SER A 45 -2.81 12.15 -7.15
N LEU A 46 -3.33 12.35 -5.93
CA LEU A 46 -2.60 12.05 -4.70
C LEU A 46 -2.45 10.54 -4.52
N PHE A 47 -3.50 9.77 -4.80
CA PHE A 47 -3.45 8.31 -4.74
C PHE A 47 -2.44 7.76 -5.76
N GLN A 48 -2.40 8.29 -6.98
CA GLN A 48 -1.39 7.91 -7.97
C GLN A 48 0.05 8.16 -7.49
N LYS A 49 0.30 9.32 -6.88
CA LYS A 49 1.61 9.63 -6.27
C LYS A 49 1.93 8.68 -5.13
N TRP A 50 0.96 8.40 -4.26
CA TRP A 50 1.10 7.47 -3.14
C TRP A 50 1.51 6.07 -3.62
N ALA A 51 0.78 5.55 -4.61
CA ALA A 51 1.06 4.25 -5.22
C ALA A 51 2.46 4.23 -5.85
N THR A 52 2.86 5.30 -6.53
CA THR A 52 4.19 5.41 -7.14
C THR A 52 5.31 5.41 -6.10
N LEU A 53 5.18 6.21 -5.03
CA LEU A 53 6.19 6.32 -3.97
C LEU A 53 6.36 5.01 -3.17
N THR A 54 5.26 4.29 -2.96
CA THR A 54 5.26 3.01 -2.23
C THR A 54 5.55 1.79 -3.11
N GLY A 55 5.64 1.96 -4.43
CA GLY A 55 5.78 0.84 -5.38
C GLY A 55 4.54 -0.06 -5.43
N SER A 56 3.35 0.53 -5.29
CA SER A 56 2.05 -0.15 -5.17
C SER A 56 1.10 0.23 -6.31
N GLN A 57 1.61 0.41 -7.54
CA GLN A 57 0.80 0.78 -8.71
C GLN A 57 -0.22 -0.31 -9.09
N ASP A 58 0.12 -1.57 -8.84
CA ASP A 58 -0.76 -2.73 -8.95
C ASP A 58 -2.03 -2.59 -8.09
N VAL A 59 -1.88 -2.10 -6.85
CA VAL A 59 -3.00 -1.82 -5.94
C VAL A 59 -3.93 -0.76 -6.51
N LEU A 60 -3.37 0.30 -7.09
CA LEU A 60 -4.16 1.38 -7.71
C LEU A 60 -4.92 0.88 -8.93
N VAL A 61 -4.27 0.12 -9.82
CA VAL A 61 -4.93 -0.44 -11.02
C VAL A 61 -6.10 -1.33 -10.61
N ALA A 62 -5.86 -2.22 -9.65
CA ALA A 62 -6.87 -3.18 -9.26
C ALA A 62 -8.03 -2.51 -8.47
N PHE A 63 -7.76 -1.42 -7.73
CA PHE A 63 -8.80 -0.54 -7.19
C PHE A 63 -9.67 0.09 -8.29
N ILE A 64 -9.05 0.64 -9.36
CA ILE A 64 -9.77 1.24 -10.50
C ILE A 64 -10.59 0.20 -11.27
N CYS A 65 -10.07 -1.01 -11.43
CA CYS A 65 -10.76 -2.12 -12.09
C CYS A 65 -11.89 -2.73 -11.26
N GLY A 66 -12.13 -2.23 -10.05
CA GLY A 66 -13.18 -2.73 -9.15
C GLY A 66 -12.89 -4.13 -8.61
N MET A 67 -11.63 -4.58 -8.65
CA MET A 67 -11.21 -5.82 -8.01
C MET A 67 -11.20 -5.60 -6.49
N ASP A 68 -11.78 -6.53 -5.72
CA ASP A 68 -11.83 -6.41 -4.27
C ASP A 68 -10.43 -6.25 -3.67
N GLY A 69 -10.18 -5.11 -3.00
CA GLY A 69 -8.90 -4.72 -2.37
C GLY A 69 -8.19 -5.82 -1.58
N VAL A 70 -8.97 -6.75 -1.01
CA VAL A 70 -8.49 -7.88 -0.20
C VAL A 70 -7.83 -8.96 -1.06
N SER A 71 -8.38 -9.26 -2.24
CA SER A 71 -7.79 -10.23 -3.18
C SER A 71 -6.44 -9.74 -3.72
N ILE A 72 -6.34 -8.43 -3.96
CA ILE A 72 -5.11 -7.76 -4.41
C ILE A 72 -4.05 -7.80 -3.31
N LEU A 73 -4.42 -7.43 -2.07
CA LEU A 73 -3.49 -7.48 -0.94
C LEU A 73 -2.96 -8.90 -0.72
N THR A 74 -3.82 -9.91 -0.86
CA THR A 74 -3.45 -11.34 -0.73
C THR A 74 -2.48 -11.76 -1.82
N ASN A 75 -2.71 -11.39 -3.07
CA ASN A 75 -1.81 -11.71 -4.20
C ASN A 75 -0.45 -11.01 -4.07
N ILE A 76 -0.40 -9.77 -3.59
CA ILE A 76 0.86 -9.06 -3.40
C ILE A 76 1.64 -9.65 -2.24
N LEU A 77 0.97 -9.95 -1.12
CA LEU A 77 1.59 -10.61 0.04
C LEU A 77 2.09 -12.01 -0.32
N SER A 78 1.34 -12.79 -1.09
CA SER A 78 1.72 -14.16 -1.48
C SER A 78 2.88 -14.19 -2.47
N THR A 79 2.95 -13.24 -3.41
CA THR A 79 4.03 -13.18 -4.41
C THR A 79 5.38 -12.81 -3.79
N MET A 80 5.40 -12.14 -2.63
CA MET A 80 6.63 -11.77 -1.92
C MET A 80 6.95 -12.68 -0.72
N GLY A 81 5.96 -13.39 -0.15
CA GLY A 81 6.15 -14.34 0.95
C GLY A 81 6.84 -15.66 0.56
N THR A 82 6.85 -16.01 -0.72
CA THR A 82 7.48 -17.24 -1.23
C THR A 82 9.00 -17.13 -1.36
N SER A 83 9.57 -15.93 -1.45
CA SER A 83 11.02 -15.75 -1.66
C SER A 83 11.86 -16.09 -0.43
N ILE A 84 11.31 -15.99 0.78
CA ILE A 84 12.11 -16.17 2.01
C ILE A 84 11.93 -17.58 2.60
N ILE A 85 10.76 -18.19 2.42
CA ILE A 85 10.48 -19.56 2.92
C ILE A 85 10.92 -20.62 1.89
N GLY A 86 10.75 -20.37 0.59
CA GLY A 86 11.17 -21.30 -0.46
C GLY A 86 12.69 -21.49 -0.53
N GLY A 87 13.47 -20.45 -0.24
CA GLY A 87 14.93 -20.51 -0.21
C GLY A 87 15.48 -21.34 0.96
N PHE A 88 14.86 -21.23 2.15
CA PHE A 88 15.31 -21.98 3.33
C PHE A 88 14.92 -23.46 3.28
N VAL A 89 13.75 -23.79 2.74
CA VAL A 89 13.31 -25.19 2.58
C VAL A 89 14.09 -25.90 1.47
N SER A 90 14.43 -25.21 0.38
CA SER A 90 15.29 -25.76 -0.67
C SER A 90 16.77 -25.87 -0.26
N PHE A 91 17.20 -25.20 0.81
CA PHE A 91 18.56 -25.34 1.36
C PHE A 91 18.67 -26.50 2.38
N LEU A 92 17.53 -27.02 2.86
CA LEU A 92 17.43 -28.08 3.87
C LEU A 92 16.91 -29.43 3.32
N LEU A 93 16.67 -29.53 2.01
CA LEU A 93 16.37 -30.77 1.27
C LEU A 93 17.47 -31.03 0.24
#